data_AF-A0A6F9Y810-F1
#
_entry.id   AF-A0A6F9Y810-F1
#
_cell.length_a   1.000
_cell.length_b   1.000
_cell.length_c   1.000
_cell.angle_alpha   90.00
_cell.angle_beta   90.00
_cell.angle_gamma   90.00
#
_symmetry.space_group_name_H-M   'P 1'
#
loop_
_entity.id
_entity.type
_entity.pdbx_description
1 polymer ?
#
loop_
_entity_poly.entity_id
_entity_poly.type
_entity_poly.pdbx_seq_one_letter_code
_entity_poly.pdbx_strand_id
1 'polypeptide(L)'
;MKVRKTQPNLEAERISPKRSPVLMLVQQESKLSLPIKELQDRIEHLKNMGLIKWAYILHDKDKDKHDKLVAPHYHFTLQFKKRVSVDAVAKRLKESPSQFEIMTKRGRDAKVSANNAFAYLVHRTEKAKGKHQYDPKEVIASFNYPKFIKDIAEQMTPKDILEMLGEGKITKHEAQEQIMAFGAPTLGTYKKKIDDIHSARLDIEYQEWLKEMKALKEPIKVIWCYGAGGVGKTRYAKDWAVRQGLNYYICSGSNSPFDGLNDLSAKEQEVLIIDELRPKTLKYPDLLQILDPMNFEKVAVARYHNPHIMAKAIFVCTVYNPYQFYLQIPNLDRRIDTFDQLSRRIGLNMEVTTYNINETVPKLKEIEDKRTGSKFYTYEYEVVRSYINHYANDRIDTTFTLEDLEGYKYCRND
;
A
#
# COMPACT_ATOMS: atom_id res chain seq x y z
N MET A 1 70.52 17.18 -35.53
CA MET A 1 69.48 16.70 -36.46
C MET A 1 68.10 16.95 -35.87
N LYS A 2 67.14 17.29 -36.72
CA LYS A 2 65.88 17.99 -36.47
C LYS A 2 64.93 17.31 -35.46
N VAL A 3 64.46 18.11 -34.50
CA VAL A 3 63.22 17.87 -33.73
C VAL A 3 62.04 17.95 -34.70
N ARG A 4 61.32 16.85 -34.92
CA ARG A 4 60.04 16.86 -35.62
C ARG A 4 58.95 17.32 -34.65
N LYS A 5 58.44 18.53 -34.87
CA LYS A 5 57.18 19.01 -34.29
C LYS A 5 56.04 18.19 -34.91
N THR A 6 55.34 17.41 -34.09
CA THR A 6 54.01 16.88 -34.43
C THR A 6 52.98 17.98 -34.21
N GLN A 7 52.24 18.33 -35.27
CA GLN A 7 51.10 19.24 -35.21
C GLN A 7 49.99 18.63 -34.34
N PRO A 8 49.25 19.43 -33.54
CA PRO A 8 48.05 18.96 -32.88
C PRO A 8 46.96 18.73 -33.92
N ASN A 9 46.42 17.51 -33.91
CA ASN A 9 45.29 17.09 -34.72
C ASN A 9 44.05 17.87 -34.27
N LEU A 10 43.56 18.78 -35.12
CA LEU A 10 42.25 19.43 -34.94
C LEU A 10 41.17 18.41 -35.28
N GLU A 11 40.87 17.50 -34.36
CA GLU A 11 39.60 16.77 -34.40
C GLU A 11 38.48 17.74 -34.05
N ALA A 12 37.79 18.23 -35.06
CA ALA A 12 36.49 18.86 -34.87
C ALA A 12 35.60 17.88 -34.10
N GLU A 13 35.20 18.26 -32.87
CA GLU A 13 34.18 17.55 -32.10
C GLU A 13 32.99 17.27 -33.04
N ARG A 14 32.81 16.00 -33.42
CA ARG A 14 31.60 15.57 -34.13
C ARG A 14 30.45 15.67 -33.13
N ILE A 15 29.82 16.84 -33.06
CA ILE A 15 28.57 17.06 -32.32
C ILE A 15 27.58 16.05 -32.88
N SER A 16 27.29 15.01 -32.10
CA SER A 16 26.31 14.00 -32.49
C SER A 16 24.97 14.68 -32.78
N PRO A 17 24.31 14.40 -33.91
CA PRO A 17 23.09 15.09 -34.29
C PRO A 17 22.04 14.91 -33.19
N LYS A 18 21.45 16.03 -32.76
CA LYS A 18 20.44 16.04 -31.72
C LYS A 18 19.21 15.25 -32.18
N ARG A 19 18.79 14.26 -31.38
CA ARG A 19 17.64 13.39 -31.69
C ARG A 19 16.67 13.29 -30.52
N SER A 20 15.38 13.36 -30.81
CA SER A 20 14.32 13.21 -29.80
C SER A 20 13.03 12.69 -30.44
N PRO A 21 12.17 11.97 -29.69
CA PRO A 21 10.83 11.62 -30.14
C PRO A 21 9.80 12.73 -29.85
N VAL A 22 10.14 13.79 -29.09
CA VAL A 22 9.24 14.91 -28.80
C VAL A 22 9.99 16.22 -28.98
N LEU A 23 9.55 17.03 -29.93
CA LEU A 23 10.14 18.31 -30.30
C LEU A 23 9.12 19.43 -30.11
N MET A 24 9.59 20.61 -29.75
CA MET A 24 8.79 21.83 -29.76
C MET A 24 9.45 22.87 -30.67
N LEU A 25 8.77 23.30 -31.72
CA LEU A 25 9.21 24.44 -32.54
C LEU A 25 8.63 25.71 -31.94
N VAL A 26 9.48 26.72 -31.73
CA VAL A 26 9.07 28.04 -31.26
C VAL A 26 9.50 29.08 -32.28
N GLN A 27 8.57 29.91 -32.77
CA GLN A 27 8.90 30.96 -33.73
C GLN A 27 7.98 32.16 -33.60
N GLN A 28 8.55 33.37 -33.69
CA GLN A 28 7.78 34.61 -33.74
C GLN A 28 6.92 34.63 -34.99
N GLU A 29 5.67 35.07 -34.88
CA GLU A 29 4.73 35.11 -36.01
C GLU A 29 5.28 35.89 -37.19
N SER A 30 5.93 37.04 -36.93
CA SER A 30 6.56 37.89 -37.95
C SER A 30 7.82 37.30 -38.59
N LYS A 31 8.35 36.19 -38.07
CA LYS A 31 9.58 35.53 -38.54
C LYS A 31 9.34 34.13 -39.09
N LEU A 32 8.09 33.70 -39.20
CA LEU A 32 7.77 32.43 -39.84
C LEU A 32 8.30 32.42 -41.27
N SER A 33 9.01 31.36 -41.63
CA SER A 33 9.59 31.23 -42.97
C SER A 33 8.53 30.94 -44.04
N LEU A 34 7.33 30.55 -43.61
CA LEU A 34 6.21 30.14 -44.44
C LEU A 34 4.89 30.62 -43.83
N PRO A 35 3.83 30.81 -44.62
CA PRO A 35 2.48 30.99 -44.09
C PRO A 35 2.09 29.84 -43.16
N ILE A 36 1.33 30.15 -42.10
CA ILE A 36 0.98 29.19 -41.04
C ILE A 36 0.34 27.89 -41.57
N LYS A 37 -0.54 28.01 -42.57
CA LYS A 37 -1.18 26.85 -43.21
C LYS A 37 -0.19 25.99 -43.99
N GLU A 38 0.75 26.59 -44.72
CA GLU A 38 1.79 25.82 -45.43
C GLU A 38 2.72 25.11 -44.44
N LEU A 39 3.07 25.77 -43.33
CA LEU A 39 3.85 25.13 -42.27
C LEU A 39 3.11 23.95 -41.65
N GLN A 40 1.81 24.10 -41.37
CA GLN A 40 0.95 23.00 -40.92
C GLN A 40 0.93 21.85 -41.92
N ASP A 41 0.70 22.12 -43.21
CA ASP A 41 0.69 21.10 -44.26
C ASP A 41 2.02 20.33 -44.27
N ARG A 42 3.15 21.03 -44.18
CA ARG A 42 4.48 20.40 -44.10
C ARG A 42 4.65 19.54 -42.85
N ILE A 43 4.13 19.97 -41.70
CA ILE A 43 4.12 19.19 -40.46
C ILE A 43 3.33 17.90 -40.68
N GLU A 44 2.16 17.95 -41.32
CA GLU A 44 1.36 16.76 -41.62
C GLU A 44 2.13 15.75 -42.48
N HIS A 45 2.95 16.22 -43.43
CA HIS A 45 3.81 15.36 -44.25
C HIS A 45 4.96 14.70 -43.47
N LEU A 46 5.26 15.14 -42.25
CA LEU A 46 6.23 14.46 -41.38
C LEU A 46 5.72 13.10 -40.87
N LYS A 47 4.48 12.70 -41.16
CA LYS A 47 4.01 11.31 -40.98
C LYS A 47 4.97 10.28 -41.61
N ASN A 48 5.62 10.63 -42.73
CA ASN A 48 6.64 9.80 -43.38
C ASN A 48 7.92 9.61 -42.53
N MET A 49 8.13 10.45 -41.51
CA MET A 49 9.17 10.29 -40.48
C MET A 49 8.66 9.64 -39.19
N GLY A 50 7.41 9.17 -39.19
CA GLY A 50 6.77 8.58 -38.02
C GLY A 50 6.17 9.60 -37.04
N LEU A 51 5.77 10.80 -37.51
CA LEU A 51 4.96 11.72 -36.71
C LEU A 51 3.61 11.06 -36.36
N ILE A 52 3.24 11.10 -35.08
CA ILE A 52 2.00 10.49 -34.56
C ILE A 52 0.99 11.52 -34.07
N LYS A 53 1.45 12.64 -33.49
CA LYS A 53 0.60 13.74 -33.03
C LYS A 53 1.30 15.07 -33.22
N TRP A 54 0.52 16.09 -33.55
CA TRP A 54 0.98 17.48 -33.52
C TRP A 54 -0.12 18.40 -33.00
N ALA A 55 0.30 19.52 -32.39
CA ALA A 55 -0.59 20.59 -31.97
C ALA A 55 0.16 21.91 -31.93
N TYR A 56 -0.52 23.03 -32.17
CA TYR A 56 0.05 24.37 -32.06
C TYR A 56 -0.95 25.42 -31.62
N ILE A 57 -0.41 26.53 -31.12
CA ILE A 57 -1.17 27.69 -30.64
C ILE A 57 -0.32 28.95 -30.83
N LEU A 58 -0.99 30.08 -31.06
CA LEU A 58 -0.40 31.41 -31.01
C LEU A 58 -0.36 31.90 -29.55
N HIS A 59 0.82 32.19 -29.03
CA HIS A 59 0.96 32.88 -27.75
C HIS A 59 1.07 34.38 -28.01
N ASP A 60 0.00 35.11 -27.78
CA ASP A 60 -0.14 36.56 -27.95
C ASP A 60 -0.40 37.32 -26.63
N LYS A 61 -0.57 36.60 -25.52
CA LYS A 61 -0.89 37.13 -24.17
C LYS A 61 0.23 36.89 -23.14
N ASP A 62 1.38 36.38 -23.60
CA ASP A 62 2.52 36.09 -22.74
C ASP A 62 3.20 37.38 -22.26
N LYS A 63 3.55 37.42 -20.97
CA LYS A 63 4.28 38.54 -20.37
C LYS A 63 5.67 38.14 -19.92
N ASP A 64 6.62 39.05 -20.05
CA ASP A 64 7.98 38.89 -19.57
C ASP A 64 8.10 39.16 -18.05
N LYS A 65 9.33 39.13 -17.52
CA LYS A 65 9.60 39.35 -16.08
C LYS A 65 9.28 40.78 -15.60
N HIS A 66 9.04 41.71 -16.52
CA HIS A 66 8.70 43.10 -16.26
C HIS A 66 7.23 43.41 -16.60
N ASP A 67 6.39 42.38 -16.71
CA ASP A 67 4.97 42.47 -17.05
C ASP A 67 4.69 43.06 -18.46
N LYS A 68 5.70 43.08 -19.34
CA LYS A 68 5.55 43.55 -20.71
C LYS A 68 5.16 42.40 -21.63
N LEU A 69 4.25 42.67 -22.58
CA LEU A 69 3.85 41.67 -23.58
C LEU A 69 5.05 41.23 -24.42
N VAL A 70 5.21 39.91 -24.51
CA VAL A 70 6.14 39.25 -25.41
C VAL A 70 5.56 39.29 -26.83
N ALA A 71 6.42 39.41 -27.84
CA ALA A 71 5.98 39.39 -29.23
C ALA A 71 5.20 38.09 -29.55
N PRO A 72 4.11 38.17 -30.35
CA PRO A 72 3.34 36.99 -30.74
C PRO A 72 4.22 35.90 -31.35
N HIS A 73 4.09 34.68 -30.86
CA HIS A 73 4.90 33.55 -31.29
C HIS A 73 4.12 32.24 -31.22
N TYR A 74 4.39 31.36 -32.17
CA TYR A 74 3.78 30.04 -32.23
C TYR A 74 4.64 29.02 -31.48
N HIS A 75 3.96 28.14 -30.74
CA HIS A 75 4.53 26.90 -30.22
C HIS A 75 3.92 25.72 -30.97
N PHE A 76 4.74 24.87 -31.60
CA PHE A 76 4.29 23.61 -32.19
C PHE A 76 4.90 22.43 -31.43
N THR A 77 4.07 21.60 -30.82
CA THR A 77 4.53 20.34 -30.23
C THR A 77 4.37 19.19 -31.23
N LEU A 78 5.46 18.47 -31.48
CA LEU A 78 5.53 17.35 -32.41
C LEU A 78 5.94 16.07 -31.66
N GLN A 79 5.11 15.04 -31.75
CA GLN A 79 5.39 13.72 -31.17
C GLN A 79 5.61 12.68 -32.27
N PHE A 80 6.72 11.96 -32.20
CA PHE A 80 7.12 10.92 -33.14
C PHE A 80 7.15 9.54 -32.47
N LYS A 81 6.90 8.48 -33.25
CA LYS A 81 6.96 7.08 -32.80
C LYS A 81 8.36 6.65 -32.34
N LYS A 82 9.41 7.21 -32.95
CA LYS A 82 10.83 6.93 -32.66
C LYS A 82 11.61 8.24 -32.60
N ARG A 83 12.86 8.20 -32.11
CA ARG A 83 13.74 9.38 -32.08
C ARG A 83 14.08 9.84 -33.50
N VAL A 84 13.72 11.07 -33.84
CA VAL A 84 14.04 11.72 -35.12
C VAL A 84 15.15 12.76 -34.95
N SER A 85 15.90 13.06 -36.02
CA SER A 85 16.91 14.14 -36.03
C SER A 85 16.23 15.49 -36.08
N VAL A 86 16.65 16.40 -35.20
CA VAL A 86 16.18 17.79 -35.19
C VAL A 86 16.49 18.46 -36.53
N ASP A 87 17.70 18.31 -37.05
CA ASP A 87 18.11 18.89 -38.33
C ASP A 87 17.28 18.38 -39.51
N ALA A 88 16.94 17.09 -39.50
CA ALA A 88 16.11 16.49 -40.56
C ALA A 88 14.65 16.96 -40.52
N VAL A 89 14.14 17.31 -39.34
CA VAL A 89 12.81 17.91 -39.18
C VAL A 89 12.85 19.38 -39.58
N ALA A 90 13.80 20.15 -39.05
CA ALA A 90 14.01 21.56 -39.35
C ALA A 90 14.15 21.82 -40.86
N LYS A 91 14.96 21.01 -41.57
CA LYS A 91 15.13 21.09 -43.03
C LYS A 91 13.80 20.91 -43.79
N ARG A 92 12.93 19.98 -43.36
CA ARG A 92 11.63 19.74 -44.02
C ARG A 92 10.64 20.87 -43.79
N LEU A 93 10.71 21.49 -42.62
CA LEU A 93 9.87 22.61 -42.22
C LEU A 93 10.41 23.97 -42.69
N LYS A 94 11.60 24.01 -43.29
CA LYS A 94 12.31 25.23 -43.68
C LYS A 94 12.54 26.20 -42.51
N GLU A 95 12.79 25.64 -41.32
CA GLU A 95 13.12 26.39 -40.11
C GLU A 95 14.54 26.04 -39.65
N SER A 96 15.12 26.87 -38.77
CA SER A 96 16.43 26.61 -38.18
C SER A 96 16.35 25.53 -37.10
N PRO A 97 17.32 24.59 -37.02
CA PRO A 97 17.44 23.66 -35.89
C PRO A 97 17.48 24.35 -34.51
N SER A 98 17.96 25.60 -34.44
CA SER A 98 18.04 26.38 -33.19
C SER A 98 16.68 26.77 -32.61
N GLN A 99 15.61 26.69 -33.40
CA GLN A 99 14.24 27.01 -32.97
C GLN A 99 13.50 25.81 -32.39
N PHE A 100 14.11 24.62 -32.44
CA PHE A 100 13.55 23.40 -31.88
C PHE A 100 14.10 23.14 -30.49
N GLU A 101 13.20 23.04 -29.53
CA GLU A 101 13.48 22.56 -28.18
C GLU A 101 13.25 21.05 -28.10
N ILE A 102 14.15 20.36 -27.39
CA ILE A 102 13.99 18.95 -27.05
C ILE A 102 13.21 18.83 -25.76
N MET A 103 12.00 18.28 -25.86
CA MET A 103 11.09 18.17 -24.71
C MET A 103 11.31 16.91 -23.88
N THR A 104 12.09 15.94 -24.38
CA THR A 104 12.44 14.73 -23.65
C THR A 104 13.67 14.91 -22.76
N LYS A 105 13.63 14.41 -21.54
CA LYS A 105 14.78 14.33 -20.64
C LYS A 105 15.35 12.91 -20.60
N ARG A 106 16.68 12.78 -20.43
CA ARG A 106 17.35 11.48 -20.27
C ARG A 106 16.72 10.71 -19.10
N GLY A 107 16.35 9.45 -19.32
CA GLY A 107 15.72 8.58 -18.31
C GLY A 107 14.23 8.82 -18.06
N ARG A 108 13.59 9.78 -18.73
CA ARG A 108 12.15 10.01 -18.62
C ARG A 108 11.41 9.39 -19.79
N ASP A 109 10.25 8.81 -19.51
CA ASP A 109 9.37 8.22 -20.51
C ASP A 109 8.93 9.28 -21.57
N ALA A 110 8.88 8.84 -22.84
CA ALA A 110 8.58 9.71 -23.97
C ALA A 110 7.10 10.15 -23.99
N LYS A 111 6.17 9.31 -23.53
CA LYS A 111 4.74 9.64 -23.37
C LYS A 111 4.56 10.70 -22.29
N VAL A 112 5.23 10.55 -21.14
CA VAL A 112 5.20 11.58 -20.07
C VAL A 112 5.77 12.90 -20.57
N SER A 113 6.85 12.86 -21.35
CA SER A 113 7.45 14.06 -21.93
C SER A 113 6.53 14.72 -22.96
N ALA A 114 5.86 13.93 -23.80
CA ALA A 114 4.86 14.41 -24.74
C ALA A 114 3.65 15.06 -24.04
N ASN A 115 3.11 14.42 -23.01
CA ASN A 115 1.99 14.96 -22.23
C ASN A 115 2.31 16.33 -21.64
N ASN A 116 3.50 16.47 -21.04
CA ASN A 116 3.97 17.76 -20.52
C ASN A 116 4.15 18.81 -21.62
N ALA A 117 4.71 18.43 -22.78
CA ALA A 117 4.90 19.35 -23.89
C ALA A 117 3.57 19.85 -24.47
N PHE A 118 2.60 18.94 -24.66
CA PHE A 118 1.27 19.32 -25.11
C PHE A 118 0.53 20.17 -24.08
N ALA A 119 0.57 19.84 -22.79
CA ALA A 119 -0.06 20.65 -21.74
C ALA A 119 0.58 22.04 -21.58
N TYR A 120 1.87 22.18 -21.94
CA TYR A 120 2.57 23.45 -21.91
C TYR A 120 2.04 24.47 -22.93
N LEU A 121 1.47 24.02 -24.06
CA LEU A 121 0.85 24.90 -25.06
C LEU A 121 -0.26 25.80 -24.46
N VAL A 122 -0.96 25.34 -23.42
CA VAL A 122 -1.98 26.14 -22.71
C VAL A 122 -1.52 26.55 -21.31
N HIS A 123 -0.21 26.46 -21.04
CA HIS A 123 0.41 26.75 -19.76
C HIS A 123 -0.13 25.95 -18.54
N ARG A 124 -0.76 24.80 -18.78
CA ARG A 124 -1.28 23.90 -17.74
C ARG A 124 -0.24 22.91 -17.21
N THR A 125 1.00 23.37 -17.05
CA THR A 125 2.07 22.61 -16.38
C THR A 125 2.45 23.29 -15.07
N GLU A 126 2.97 22.53 -14.10
CA GLU A 126 3.35 23.05 -12.78
C GLU A 126 4.24 24.30 -12.86
N LYS A 127 5.17 24.32 -13.82
CA LYS A 127 6.12 25.43 -14.03
C LYS A 127 5.53 26.65 -14.73
N ALA A 128 4.35 26.52 -15.33
CA ALA A 128 3.69 27.56 -16.11
C ALA A 128 2.40 28.08 -15.44
N LYS A 129 2.06 27.62 -14.24
CA LYS A 129 0.89 28.08 -13.47
C LYS A 129 0.81 29.61 -13.30
N GLY A 130 1.95 30.28 -13.20
CA GLY A 130 2.03 31.74 -13.09
C GLY A 130 1.95 32.51 -14.42
N LYS A 131 1.86 31.82 -15.56
CA LYS A 131 1.71 32.43 -16.89
C LYS A 131 0.23 32.50 -17.28
N HIS A 132 -0.08 33.31 -18.30
CA HIS A 132 -1.42 33.36 -18.90
C HIS A 132 -1.88 31.96 -19.33
N GLN A 133 -3.05 31.54 -18.88
CA GLN A 133 -3.62 30.22 -19.20
C GLN A 133 -4.55 30.36 -20.43
N TYR A 134 -4.15 29.78 -21.55
CA TYR A 134 -4.94 29.81 -22.79
C TYR A 134 -6.11 28.80 -22.73
N ASP A 135 -7.18 29.06 -23.49
CA ASP A 135 -8.28 28.10 -23.65
C ASP A 135 -7.79 26.92 -24.53
N PRO A 136 -7.96 25.65 -24.10
CA PRO A 136 -7.68 24.49 -24.94
C PRO A 136 -8.34 24.49 -26.32
N LYS A 137 -9.41 25.25 -26.54
CA LYS A 137 -10.06 25.44 -27.84
C LYS A 137 -9.28 26.33 -28.80
N GLU A 138 -8.34 27.15 -28.30
CA GLU A 138 -7.44 27.98 -29.13
C GLU A 138 -6.35 27.14 -29.81
N VAL A 139 -6.16 25.88 -29.39
CA VAL A 139 -5.14 24.99 -29.94
C VAL A 139 -5.64 24.28 -31.21
N ILE A 140 -4.86 24.36 -32.28
CA ILE A 140 -5.07 23.60 -33.52
C ILE A 140 -4.25 22.31 -33.43
N ALA A 141 -4.90 21.15 -33.55
CA ALA A 141 -4.25 19.86 -33.31
C ALA A 141 -4.74 18.74 -34.23
N SER A 142 -3.89 17.72 -34.39
CA SER A 142 -4.19 16.50 -35.14
C SER A 142 -5.06 15.49 -34.37
N PHE A 143 -5.60 15.87 -33.22
CA PHE A 143 -6.37 15.03 -32.29
C PHE A 143 -7.30 15.91 -31.43
N ASN A 144 -8.21 15.29 -30.66
CA ASN A 144 -9.08 16.02 -29.74
C ASN A 144 -8.27 16.56 -28.54
N TYR A 145 -7.74 17.78 -28.70
CA TYR A 145 -6.89 18.42 -27.71
C TYR A 145 -7.63 18.83 -26.42
N PRO A 146 -8.84 19.43 -26.46
CA PRO A 146 -9.59 19.74 -25.24
C PRO A 146 -9.86 18.50 -24.38
N LYS A 147 -10.26 17.38 -25.00
CA LYS A 147 -10.44 16.11 -24.28
C LYS A 147 -9.13 15.63 -23.66
N PHE A 148 -8.04 15.66 -24.41
CA PHE A 148 -6.72 15.24 -23.92
C PHE A 148 -6.26 16.04 -22.68
N ILE A 149 -6.46 17.36 -22.65
CA ILE A 149 -6.11 18.18 -21.48
C ILE A 149 -6.98 17.84 -20.28
N LYS A 150 -8.27 17.58 -20.50
CA LYS A 150 -9.18 17.12 -19.45
C LYS A 150 -8.71 15.78 -18.87
N ASP A 151 -8.44 14.80 -19.75
CA ASP A 151 -7.99 13.47 -19.35
C ASP A 151 -6.67 13.51 -18.55
N ILE A 152 -5.75 14.44 -18.86
CA ILE A 152 -4.52 14.64 -18.08
C ILE A 152 -4.80 15.23 -16.70
N ALA A 153 -5.74 16.17 -16.61
CA ALA A 153 -6.08 16.82 -15.34
C ALA A 153 -6.78 15.87 -14.37
N GLU A 154 -7.52 14.89 -14.90
CA GLU A 154 -8.25 13.87 -14.13
C GLU A 154 -7.36 12.66 -13.75
N GLN A 155 -6.15 12.55 -14.28
CA GLN A 155 -5.22 11.49 -13.89
C GLN A 155 -4.67 11.74 -12.50
N MET A 156 -4.95 10.81 -11.58
CA MET A 156 -4.29 10.76 -10.27
C MET A 156 -2.78 10.73 -10.45
N THR A 157 -2.07 11.45 -9.59
CA THR A 157 -0.62 11.41 -9.51
C THR A 157 -0.17 10.49 -8.38
N PRO A 158 1.08 9.99 -8.39
CA PRO A 158 1.64 9.28 -7.24
C PRO A 158 1.55 10.07 -5.93
N LYS A 159 1.55 11.41 -5.98
CA LYS A 159 1.41 12.25 -4.79
C LYS A 159 -0.01 12.17 -4.23
N ASP A 160 -1.02 12.22 -5.07
CA ASP A 160 -2.43 12.11 -4.65
C ASP A 160 -2.70 10.74 -4.01
N ILE A 161 -2.07 9.68 -4.54
CA ILE A 161 -2.13 8.33 -3.96
C ILE A 161 -1.49 8.30 -2.56
N LEU A 162 -0.33 8.92 -2.38
CA LEU A 162 0.30 9.02 -1.06
C LEU A 162 -0.55 9.82 -0.06
N GLU A 163 -1.25 10.86 -0.52
CA GLU A 163 -2.16 11.65 0.30
C GLU A 163 -3.36 10.80 0.75
N MET A 164 -4.00 10.08 -0.18
CA MET A 164 -5.08 9.15 0.15
C MET A 164 -4.66 8.05 1.12
N LEU A 165 -3.42 7.54 0.98
CA LEU A 165 -2.84 6.58 1.93
C LEU A 165 -2.72 7.21 3.33
N GLY A 166 -2.18 8.43 3.42
CA GLY A 166 -2.01 9.15 4.67
C GLY A 166 -3.35 9.48 5.36
N GLU A 167 -4.39 9.75 4.58
CA GLU A 167 -5.76 9.99 5.06
C GLU A 167 -6.51 8.72 5.47
N GLY A 168 -5.96 7.52 5.23
CA GLY A 168 -6.68 6.27 5.52
C GLY A 168 -7.73 5.87 4.50
N LYS A 169 -7.81 6.54 3.34
CA LYS A 169 -8.79 6.25 2.28
C LYS A 169 -8.47 4.99 1.48
N ILE A 170 -7.20 4.61 1.44
CA ILE A 170 -6.69 3.40 0.79
C ILE A 170 -5.69 2.67 1.70
N THR A 171 -5.58 1.37 1.48
CA THR A 171 -4.59 0.50 2.12
C THR A 171 -3.21 0.69 1.50
N LYS A 172 -2.18 0.23 2.23
CA LYS A 172 -0.80 0.16 1.72
C LYS A 172 -0.70 -0.66 0.43
N HIS A 173 -1.45 -1.76 0.33
CA HIS A 173 -1.46 -2.63 -0.84
C HIS A 173 -2.07 -1.91 -2.06
N GLU A 174 -3.25 -1.30 -1.91
CA GLU A 174 -3.89 -0.53 -2.98
C GLU A 174 -3.00 0.64 -3.44
N ALA A 175 -2.31 1.32 -2.52
CA ALA A 175 -1.36 2.37 -2.89
C ALA A 175 -0.19 1.82 -3.73
N GLN A 176 0.34 0.64 -3.39
CA GLN A 176 1.39 -0.03 -4.16
C GLN A 176 0.89 -0.43 -5.55
N GLU A 177 -0.31 -1.00 -5.67
CA GLU A 177 -0.92 -1.37 -6.96
C GLU A 177 -1.16 -0.14 -7.85
N GLN A 178 -1.78 0.91 -7.29
CA GLN A 178 -2.05 2.14 -8.03
C GLN A 178 -0.75 2.82 -8.48
N ILE A 179 0.29 2.87 -7.64
CA ILE A 179 1.60 3.40 -8.03
C ILE A 179 2.30 2.50 -9.07
N MET A 180 2.13 1.18 -8.97
CA MET A 180 2.67 0.22 -9.94
C MET A 180 2.06 0.39 -11.32
N ALA A 181 0.83 0.88 -11.44
CA ALA A 181 0.21 1.23 -12.72
C ALA A 181 0.98 2.34 -13.48
N PHE A 182 1.80 3.16 -12.79
CA PHE A 182 2.72 4.12 -13.41
C PHE A 182 4.08 3.50 -13.82
N GLY A 183 4.26 2.20 -13.57
CA GLY A 183 5.46 1.42 -13.89
C GLY A 183 6.31 1.05 -12.68
N ALA A 184 6.98 -0.11 -12.77
CA ALA A 184 7.82 -0.65 -11.69
C ALA A 184 8.93 0.30 -11.19
N PRO A 185 9.63 1.10 -12.04
CA PRO A 185 10.60 2.09 -11.55
C PRO A 185 9.96 3.18 -10.68
N THR A 186 8.70 3.52 -10.95
CA THR A 186 7.92 4.48 -10.15
C THR A 186 7.65 3.87 -8.79
N LEU A 187 7.18 2.62 -8.72
CA LEU A 187 7.04 1.92 -7.44
C LEU A 187 8.37 1.87 -6.66
N GLY A 188 9.49 1.55 -7.31
CA GLY A 188 10.81 1.57 -6.65
C GLY A 188 11.18 2.93 -6.05
N THR A 189 10.79 4.04 -6.70
CA THR A 189 11.02 5.41 -6.22
C THR A 189 10.12 5.77 -5.02
N TYR A 190 8.90 5.25 -4.99
CA TYR A 190 7.87 5.64 -4.01
C TYR A 190 7.67 4.62 -2.89
N LYS A 191 8.19 3.39 -3.00
CA LYS A 191 7.98 2.30 -2.03
C LYS A 191 8.31 2.74 -0.60
N LYS A 192 9.49 3.32 -0.39
CA LYS A 192 9.87 3.82 0.94
C LYS A 192 8.90 4.88 1.47
N LYS A 193 8.40 5.77 0.61
CA LYS A 193 7.42 6.80 1.03
C LYS A 193 6.08 6.19 1.42
N ILE A 194 5.64 5.15 0.71
CA ILE A 194 4.44 4.39 1.06
C ILE A 194 4.63 3.78 2.45
N ASP A 195 5.76 3.10 2.68
CA ASP A 195 6.07 2.46 3.96
C ASP A 195 6.14 3.51 5.10
N ASP A 196 6.90 4.59 4.91
CA ASP A 196 7.07 5.65 5.92
C ASP A 196 5.72 6.35 6.26
N ILE A 197 4.89 6.66 5.26
CA ILE A 197 3.58 7.30 5.47
C ILE A 197 2.62 6.36 6.17
N HIS A 198 2.59 5.08 5.77
CA HIS A 198 1.74 4.09 6.38
C HIS A 198 2.09 3.89 7.87
N SER A 199 3.37 3.71 8.19
CA SER A 199 3.82 3.57 9.58
C SER A 199 3.49 4.82 10.41
N ALA A 200 3.77 6.02 9.88
CA ALA A 200 3.45 7.26 10.59
C ALA A 200 1.95 7.42 10.86
N ARG A 201 1.09 6.97 9.93
CA ARG A 201 -0.37 6.96 10.13
C ARG A 201 -0.77 6.00 11.25
N LEU A 202 -0.25 4.78 11.24
CA LEU A 202 -0.52 3.80 12.29
C LEU A 202 -0.06 4.28 13.67
N ASP A 203 1.07 4.97 13.75
CA ASP A 203 1.54 5.57 15.01
C ASP A 203 0.58 6.64 15.54
N ILE A 204 0.04 7.49 14.65
CA ILE A 204 -0.98 8.50 15.01
C ILE A 204 -2.26 7.81 15.49
N GLU A 205 -2.78 6.84 14.72
CA GLU A 205 -3.97 6.06 15.08
C GLU A 205 -3.80 5.38 16.45
N TYR A 206 -2.61 4.83 16.73
CA TYR A 206 -2.31 4.23 18.03
C TYR A 206 -2.38 5.24 19.17
N GLN A 207 -1.85 6.46 19.00
CA GLN A 207 -1.96 7.50 20.03
C GLN A 207 -3.42 7.92 20.28
N GLU A 208 -4.22 8.02 19.22
CA GLU A 208 -5.65 8.32 19.33
C GLU A 208 -6.40 7.20 20.07
N TRP A 209 -6.17 5.96 19.67
CA TRP A 209 -6.75 4.78 20.32
C TRP A 209 -6.36 4.69 21.80
N LEU A 210 -5.07 4.93 22.15
CA LEU A 210 -4.62 4.95 23.54
C LEU A 210 -5.36 5.99 24.37
N LYS A 211 -5.55 7.20 23.82
CA LYS A 211 -6.25 8.29 24.49
C LYS A 211 -7.72 7.92 24.73
N GLU A 212 -8.37 7.32 23.74
CA GLU A 212 -9.74 6.82 23.85
C GLU A 212 -9.87 5.76 24.94
N MET A 213 -9.06 4.71 24.90
CA MET A 213 -9.11 3.61 25.87
C MET A 213 -8.82 4.07 27.31
N LYS A 214 -7.83 4.95 27.49
CA LYS A 214 -7.54 5.55 28.81
C LYS A 214 -8.69 6.40 29.34
N ALA A 215 -9.44 7.08 28.46
CA ALA A 215 -10.59 7.87 28.84
C ALA A 215 -11.81 7.00 29.19
N LEU A 216 -12.07 5.94 28.42
CA LEU A 216 -13.16 4.99 28.65
C LEU A 216 -12.98 4.21 29.97
N LYS A 217 -11.73 3.92 30.37
CA LYS A 217 -11.37 3.11 31.55
C LYS A 217 -11.98 1.71 31.55
N GLU A 218 -12.38 1.21 30.39
CA GLU A 218 -12.88 -0.14 30.24
C GLU A 218 -11.73 -1.13 29.98
N PRO A 219 -11.71 -2.30 30.63
CA PRO A 219 -10.71 -3.31 30.38
C PRO A 219 -10.87 -3.91 28.97
N ILE A 220 -9.74 -4.28 28.35
CA ILE A 220 -9.75 -5.14 27.17
C ILE A 220 -10.38 -6.47 27.56
N LYS A 221 -11.39 -6.92 26.81
CA LYS A 221 -12.07 -8.20 27.08
C LYS A 221 -11.16 -9.35 26.70
N VAL A 222 -10.74 -10.17 27.65
CA VAL A 222 -9.92 -11.36 27.39
C VAL A 222 -10.76 -12.62 27.60
N ILE A 223 -10.93 -13.39 26.53
CA ILE A 223 -11.73 -14.60 26.50
C ILE A 223 -10.83 -15.79 26.20
N TRP A 224 -10.79 -16.77 27.09
CA TRP A 224 -10.04 -18.02 26.90
C TRP A 224 -10.97 -19.14 26.44
N CYS A 225 -10.90 -19.46 25.16
CA CYS A 225 -11.68 -20.52 24.52
C CYS A 225 -10.85 -21.80 24.45
N TYR A 226 -11.26 -22.84 25.17
CA TYR A 226 -10.56 -24.14 25.18
C TYR A 226 -11.47 -25.31 24.84
N GLY A 227 -10.88 -26.44 24.41
CA GLY A 227 -11.60 -27.65 24.02
C GLY A 227 -10.98 -28.33 22.81
N ALA A 228 -11.48 -29.50 22.43
CA ALA A 228 -10.92 -30.31 21.35
C ALA A 228 -10.78 -29.55 20.00
N GLY A 229 -9.93 -30.04 19.10
CA GLY A 229 -9.85 -29.51 17.74
C GLY A 229 -11.17 -29.66 16.99
N GLY A 230 -11.53 -28.69 16.14
CA GLY A 230 -12.70 -28.81 15.26
C GLY A 230 -14.08 -28.69 15.94
N VAL A 231 -14.15 -28.10 17.14
CA VAL A 231 -15.40 -27.85 17.90
C VAL A 231 -15.97 -26.43 17.70
N GLY A 232 -15.34 -25.60 16.86
CA GLY A 232 -15.90 -24.28 16.49
C GLY A 232 -15.40 -23.06 17.29
N LYS A 233 -14.34 -23.17 18.11
CA LYS A 233 -13.78 -22.05 18.91
C LYS A 233 -13.52 -20.78 18.08
N THR A 234 -12.70 -20.89 17.05
CA THR A 234 -12.33 -19.76 16.18
C THR A 234 -13.56 -19.22 15.44
N ARG A 235 -14.49 -20.09 15.04
CA ARG A 235 -15.74 -19.71 14.36
C ARG A 235 -16.63 -18.87 15.29
N TYR A 236 -16.78 -19.29 16.55
CA TYR A 236 -17.48 -18.51 17.56
C TYR A 236 -16.88 -17.11 17.71
N ALA A 237 -15.55 -17.00 17.82
CA ALA A 237 -14.86 -15.72 17.97
C ALA A 237 -15.09 -14.77 16.78
N LYS A 238 -15.01 -15.31 15.53
CA LYS A 238 -15.31 -14.55 14.31
C LYS A 238 -16.75 -14.07 14.27
N ASP A 239 -17.70 -14.98 14.50
CA ASP A 239 -19.13 -14.67 14.51
C ASP A 239 -19.48 -13.65 15.59
N TRP A 240 -18.88 -13.77 16.78
CA TRP A 240 -19.05 -12.77 17.84
C TRP A 240 -18.60 -11.38 17.38
N ALA A 241 -17.42 -11.25 16.77
CA ALA A 241 -16.93 -9.97 16.28
C ALA A 241 -17.87 -9.35 15.24
N VAL A 242 -18.31 -10.15 14.25
CA VAL A 242 -19.26 -9.74 13.21
C VAL A 242 -20.60 -9.30 13.81
N ARG A 243 -21.15 -10.05 14.78
CA ARG A 243 -22.40 -9.69 15.47
C ARG A 243 -22.28 -8.40 16.29
N GLN A 244 -21.09 -8.06 16.76
CA GLN A 244 -20.83 -6.77 17.42
C GLN A 244 -20.58 -5.62 16.43
N GLY A 245 -20.53 -5.90 15.11
CA GLY A 245 -20.16 -4.91 14.09
C GLY A 245 -18.69 -4.50 14.16
N LEU A 246 -17.82 -5.35 14.73
CA LEU A 246 -16.40 -5.11 14.90
C LEU A 246 -15.60 -5.91 13.87
N ASN A 247 -14.49 -5.35 13.40
CA ASN A 247 -13.56 -6.14 12.59
C ASN A 247 -12.68 -7.00 13.49
N TYR A 248 -12.19 -8.10 12.91
CA TYR A 248 -11.30 -9.00 13.62
C TYR A 248 -10.08 -9.32 12.79
N TYR A 249 -8.98 -9.61 13.48
CA TYR A 249 -7.77 -10.15 12.89
C TYR A 249 -7.39 -11.47 13.56
N ILE A 250 -7.01 -12.46 12.75
CA ILE A 250 -6.60 -13.78 13.22
C ILE A 250 -5.09 -13.84 13.25
N CYS A 251 -4.53 -13.96 14.45
CA CYS A 251 -3.11 -14.20 14.64
C CYS A 251 -2.83 -15.69 14.41
N SER A 252 -2.37 -16.03 13.20
CA SER A 252 -2.00 -17.40 12.81
C SER A 252 -0.50 -17.51 12.52
N GLY A 253 0.15 -18.57 13.00
CA GLY A 253 1.56 -18.89 12.71
C GLY A 253 2.34 -19.32 13.95
N SER A 254 3.10 -20.42 13.86
CA SER A 254 3.75 -21.04 15.02
C SER A 254 4.90 -20.24 15.61
N ASN A 255 5.64 -19.49 14.78
CA ASN A 255 6.89 -18.84 15.18
C ASN A 255 6.75 -17.32 15.37
N SER A 256 5.76 -16.70 14.74
CA SER A 256 5.58 -15.24 14.74
C SER A 256 4.11 -14.87 14.49
N PRO A 257 3.19 -15.24 15.39
CA PRO A 257 1.74 -15.11 15.17
C PRO A 257 1.26 -13.66 15.01
N PHE A 258 2.08 -12.68 15.41
CA PHE A 258 1.73 -11.27 15.42
C PHE A 258 2.37 -10.45 14.29
N ASP A 259 3.20 -11.04 13.42
CA ASP A 259 3.92 -10.29 12.37
C ASP A 259 2.97 -9.45 11.49
N GLY A 260 1.80 -10.00 11.17
CA GLY A 260 0.82 -9.33 10.32
C GLY A 260 0.08 -8.16 10.96
N LEU A 261 0.24 -7.91 12.27
CA LEU A 261 -0.33 -6.72 12.92
C LEU A 261 0.40 -5.42 12.52
N ASN A 262 1.61 -5.51 12.00
CA ASN A 262 2.44 -4.33 11.66
C ASN A 262 1.85 -3.43 10.57
N ASP A 263 0.92 -3.95 9.77
CA ASP A 263 0.29 -3.21 8.67
C ASP A 263 -1.22 -2.93 8.92
N LEU A 264 -1.72 -3.16 10.14
CA LEU A 264 -3.15 -3.05 10.46
C LEU A 264 -3.50 -1.81 11.27
N SER A 265 -4.49 -1.07 10.78
CA SER A 265 -5.13 0.03 11.52
C SER A 265 -5.84 -0.45 12.79
N ALA A 266 -6.15 0.48 13.70
CA ALA A 266 -6.94 0.16 14.89
C ALA A 266 -8.29 -0.49 14.54
N LYS A 267 -8.90 -0.03 13.44
CA LYS A 267 -10.18 -0.54 12.94
C LYS A 267 -10.10 -1.99 12.47
N GLU A 268 -8.97 -2.45 11.92
CA GLU A 268 -8.81 -3.81 11.39
C GLU A 268 -8.52 -4.84 12.48
N GLN A 269 -8.07 -4.40 13.65
CA GLN A 269 -7.67 -5.27 14.77
C GLN A 269 -8.51 -5.07 16.05
N GLU A 270 -9.75 -4.55 15.92
CA GLU A 270 -10.64 -4.31 17.07
C GLU A 270 -10.88 -5.58 17.91
N VAL A 271 -10.92 -6.74 17.26
CA VAL A 271 -10.93 -8.06 17.91
C VAL A 271 -9.72 -8.87 17.44
N LEU A 272 -8.84 -9.24 18.37
CA LEU A 272 -7.74 -10.16 18.08
C LEU A 272 -8.12 -11.59 18.42
N ILE A 273 -7.93 -12.50 17.46
CA ILE A 273 -8.15 -13.93 17.65
C ILE A 273 -6.79 -14.61 17.57
N ILE A 274 -6.23 -14.96 18.73
CA ILE A 274 -5.01 -15.75 18.85
C ILE A 274 -5.38 -17.21 18.64
N ASP A 275 -5.31 -17.65 17.39
CA ASP A 275 -5.74 -18.99 17.02
C ASP A 275 -4.62 -20.02 17.23
N GLU A 276 -5.06 -21.24 17.55
CA GLU A 276 -4.19 -22.37 17.81
C GLU A 276 -3.04 -22.13 18.81
N LEU A 277 -3.23 -21.30 19.83
CA LEU A 277 -2.18 -21.02 20.81
C LEU A 277 -1.72 -22.32 21.49
N ARG A 278 -0.41 -22.55 21.55
CA ARG A 278 0.22 -23.68 22.26
C ARG A 278 1.21 -23.18 23.31
N PRO A 279 1.52 -23.98 24.35
CA PRO A 279 2.43 -23.57 25.44
C PRO A 279 3.84 -23.15 24.99
N LYS A 280 4.28 -23.53 23.79
CA LYS A 280 5.59 -23.18 23.23
C LYS A 280 5.55 -21.99 22.27
N THR A 281 4.36 -21.47 21.93
CA THR A 281 4.20 -20.42 20.91
C THR A 281 4.76 -19.08 21.38
N LEU A 282 4.55 -18.72 22.64
CA LEU A 282 4.99 -17.46 23.24
C LEU A 282 5.71 -17.72 24.56
N LYS A 283 6.63 -16.84 24.93
CA LYS A 283 7.17 -16.84 26.29
C LYS A 283 6.07 -16.41 27.25
N TYR A 284 6.11 -16.92 28.48
CA TYR A 284 5.09 -16.63 29.47
C TYR A 284 4.96 -15.12 29.80
N PRO A 285 6.05 -14.35 29.99
CA PRO A 285 5.93 -12.91 30.21
C PRO A 285 5.26 -12.15 29.06
N ASP A 286 5.56 -12.54 27.81
CA ASP A 286 4.95 -11.93 26.62
C ASP A 286 3.44 -12.22 26.58
N LEU A 287 3.04 -13.46 26.90
CA LEU A 287 1.62 -13.83 27.03
C LEU A 287 0.92 -13.00 28.10
N LEU A 288 1.54 -12.83 29.28
CA LEU A 288 0.98 -12.01 30.35
C LEU A 288 0.82 -10.54 29.95
N GLN A 289 1.80 -9.96 29.25
CA GLN A 289 1.73 -8.58 28.77
C GLN A 289 0.59 -8.40 27.74
N ILE A 290 0.49 -9.33 26.79
CA ILE A 290 -0.54 -9.31 25.74
C ILE A 290 -1.95 -9.47 26.34
N LEU A 291 -2.11 -10.33 27.34
CA LEU A 291 -3.41 -10.59 27.96
C LEU A 291 -3.74 -9.63 29.12
N ASP A 292 -2.88 -8.69 29.47
CA ASP A 292 -3.18 -7.76 30.57
C ASP A 292 -4.39 -6.85 30.21
N PRO A 293 -5.54 -6.94 30.89
CA PRO A 293 -6.74 -6.23 30.47
C PRO A 293 -6.66 -4.71 30.66
N MET A 294 -5.77 -4.22 31.54
CA MET A 294 -5.65 -2.80 31.90
C MET A 294 -4.41 -2.13 31.30
N ASN A 295 -3.49 -2.90 30.73
CA ASN A 295 -2.37 -2.33 30.00
C ASN A 295 -2.80 -2.01 28.57
N PHE A 296 -2.95 -0.75 28.19
CA PHE A 296 -3.24 -0.39 26.79
C PHE A 296 -1.97 -0.25 25.95
N GLU A 297 -0.81 -0.06 26.57
CA GLU A 297 0.47 0.14 25.89
C GLU A 297 1.16 -1.21 25.60
N LYS A 298 0.41 -2.11 24.95
CA LYS A 298 0.87 -3.44 24.60
C LYS A 298 1.64 -3.42 23.30
N VAL A 299 2.74 -4.15 23.28
CA VAL A 299 3.50 -4.44 22.07
C VAL A 299 3.70 -5.93 21.97
N ALA A 300 3.36 -6.53 20.83
CA ALA A 300 3.60 -7.95 20.60
C ALA A 300 5.04 -8.18 20.11
N VAL A 301 5.64 -9.31 20.48
CA VAL A 301 6.94 -9.69 19.93
C VAL A 301 6.76 -10.23 18.51
N ALA A 302 7.47 -9.64 17.55
CA ALA A 302 7.44 -10.01 16.13
C ALA A 302 8.86 -9.94 15.52
N ARG A 303 9.04 -10.49 14.31
CA ARG A 303 10.39 -10.69 13.72
C ARG A 303 11.09 -9.42 13.28
N TYR A 304 10.32 -8.46 12.75
CA TYR A 304 10.87 -7.26 12.11
C TYR A 304 10.69 -6.02 12.98
N HIS A 305 9.44 -5.76 13.34
CA HIS A 305 9.06 -4.69 14.25
C HIS A 305 7.98 -5.24 15.18
N ASN A 306 8.02 -4.80 16.44
CA ASN A 306 7.06 -5.20 17.45
C ASN A 306 5.79 -4.35 17.26
N PRO A 307 4.64 -4.94 16.84
CA PRO A 307 3.44 -4.17 16.54
C PRO A 307 2.70 -3.75 17.81
N HIS A 308 2.06 -2.59 17.75
CA HIS A 308 1.08 -2.15 18.74
C HIS A 308 -0.19 -3.00 18.65
N ILE A 309 -0.73 -3.40 19.79
CA ILE A 309 -2.04 -4.08 19.88
C ILE A 309 -3.10 -3.03 20.19
N MET A 310 -4.01 -2.80 19.25
CA MET A 310 -5.12 -1.83 19.36
C MET A 310 -6.49 -2.53 19.48
N ALA A 311 -6.54 -3.56 20.33
CA ALA A 311 -7.70 -4.44 20.44
C ALA A 311 -8.64 -4.05 21.59
N LYS A 312 -9.94 -4.15 21.35
CA LYS A 312 -11.01 -4.03 22.37
C LYS A 312 -11.33 -5.39 23.00
N ALA A 313 -11.11 -6.48 22.26
CA ALA A 313 -11.26 -7.85 22.73
C ALA A 313 -10.16 -8.77 22.20
N ILE A 314 -9.76 -9.75 23.00
CA ILE A 314 -8.77 -10.78 22.66
C ILE A 314 -9.37 -12.14 22.95
N PHE A 315 -9.49 -12.96 21.92
CA PHE A 315 -9.85 -14.37 22.00
C PHE A 315 -8.59 -15.23 21.94
N VAL A 316 -8.37 -16.04 22.96
CA VAL A 316 -7.38 -17.12 22.92
C VAL A 316 -8.09 -18.40 22.54
N CYS A 317 -7.74 -19.01 21.41
CA CYS A 317 -8.28 -20.31 21.00
C CYS A 317 -7.21 -21.38 21.16
N THR A 318 -7.44 -22.35 22.04
CA THR A 318 -6.48 -23.42 22.34
C THR A 318 -7.17 -24.74 22.67
N VAL A 319 -6.41 -25.83 22.78
CA VAL A 319 -6.91 -27.13 23.24
C VAL A 319 -6.85 -27.30 24.75
N TYR A 320 -6.12 -26.43 25.44
CA TYR A 320 -5.87 -26.53 26.88
C TYR A 320 -6.69 -25.50 27.66
N ASN A 321 -7.27 -25.90 28.78
CA ASN A 321 -7.72 -24.91 29.75
C ASN A 321 -6.51 -24.09 30.28
N PRO A 322 -6.71 -22.89 30.85
CA PRO A 322 -5.59 -22.03 31.23
C PRO A 322 -4.57 -22.68 32.17
N TYR A 323 -5.03 -23.53 33.11
CA TYR A 323 -4.13 -24.20 34.06
C TYR A 323 -3.32 -25.31 33.38
N GLN A 324 -3.96 -26.14 32.55
CA GLN A 324 -3.29 -27.13 31.73
C GLN A 324 -2.27 -26.48 30.78
N PHE A 325 -2.63 -25.34 30.19
CA PHE A 325 -1.73 -24.57 29.34
C PHE A 325 -0.48 -24.16 30.11
N TYR A 326 -0.67 -23.51 31.27
CA TYR A 326 0.38 -23.08 32.18
C TYR A 326 1.30 -24.24 32.61
N LEU A 327 0.75 -25.39 32.98
CA LEU A 327 1.53 -26.56 33.38
C LEU A 327 2.44 -27.08 32.26
N GLN A 328 2.02 -26.95 31.00
CA GLN A 328 2.76 -27.43 29.83
C GLN A 328 3.79 -26.45 29.28
N ILE A 329 3.92 -25.25 29.86
CA ILE A 329 4.96 -24.30 29.47
C ILE A 329 6.33 -24.87 29.89
N PRO A 330 7.26 -25.08 28.94
CA PRO A 330 8.57 -25.63 29.27
C PRO A 330 9.44 -24.60 30.01
N ASN A 331 10.31 -25.09 30.90
CA ASN A 331 11.36 -24.29 31.56
C ASN A 331 10.85 -23.08 32.36
N LEU A 332 9.62 -23.13 32.88
CA LEU A 332 9.01 -22.06 33.67
C LEU A 332 9.43 -22.17 35.15
N ASP A 333 9.96 -21.09 35.74
CA ASP A 333 10.19 -21.04 37.20
C ASP A 333 8.87 -20.73 37.90
N ARG A 334 8.12 -21.79 38.22
CA ARG A 334 6.77 -21.72 38.82
C ARG A 334 6.72 -21.08 40.21
N ARG A 335 7.87 -20.75 40.82
CA ARG A 335 7.93 -19.96 42.07
C ARG A 335 7.73 -18.46 41.82
N ILE A 336 8.16 -17.99 40.65
CA ILE A 336 8.11 -16.59 40.24
C ILE A 336 6.96 -16.40 39.25
N ASP A 337 6.93 -17.23 38.21
CA ASP A 337 5.92 -17.21 37.16
C ASP A 337 4.73 -18.07 37.58
N THR A 338 3.84 -17.52 38.40
CA THR A 338 2.70 -18.26 38.97
C THR A 338 1.50 -18.29 38.02
N PHE A 339 0.65 -19.32 38.16
CA PHE A 339 -0.62 -19.42 37.42
C PHE A 339 -1.56 -18.23 37.66
N ASP A 340 -1.60 -17.70 38.89
CA ASP A 340 -2.50 -16.60 39.25
C ASP A 340 -2.24 -15.35 38.42
N GLN A 341 -1.02 -15.15 37.94
CA GLN A 341 -0.69 -14.06 37.01
C GLN A 341 -1.44 -14.20 35.68
N LEU A 342 -1.59 -15.41 35.16
CA LEU A 342 -2.38 -15.68 33.96
C LEU A 342 -3.88 -15.65 34.28
N SER A 343 -4.30 -16.34 35.34
CA SER A 343 -5.70 -16.48 35.73
C SER A 343 -6.41 -15.12 35.87
N ARG A 344 -5.80 -14.16 36.56
CA ARG A 344 -6.38 -12.82 36.78
C ARG A 344 -6.51 -11.95 35.51
N ARG A 345 -5.90 -12.37 34.41
CA ARG A 345 -5.94 -11.66 33.12
C ARG A 345 -7.05 -12.17 32.20
N ILE A 346 -7.68 -13.28 32.56
CA ILE A 346 -8.75 -13.89 31.78
C ILE A 346 -10.08 -13.46 32.39
N GLY A 347 -10.88 -12.70 31.63
CA GLY A 347 -12.19 -12.25 32.06
C GLY A 347 -13.29 -13.31 31.90
N LEU A 348 -13.14 -14.21 30.93
CA LEU A 348 -14.09 -15.28 30.65
C LEU A 348 -13.36 -16.55 30.22
N ASN A 349 -13.63 -17.67 30.90
CA ASN A 349 -13.22 -19.00 30.44
C ASN A 349 -14.40 -19.68 29.77
N MET A 350 -14.15 -20.24 28.59
CA MET A 350 -15.16 -20.87 27.76
C MET A 350 -14.67 -22.22 27.28
N GLU A 351 -15.29 -23.29 27.77
CA GLU A 351 -15.09 -24.63 27.24
C GLU A 351 -16.02 -24.85 26.06
N VAL A 352 -15.45 -25.13 24.89
CA VAL A 352 -16.20 -25.45 23.69
C VAL A 352 -16.08 -26.94 23.41
N THR A 353 -17.20 -27.64 23.49
CA THR A 353 -17.33 -29.06 23.18
C THR A 353 -18.13 -29.23 21.89
N THR A 354 -18.28 -30.45 21.36
CA THR A 354 -19.12 -30.67 20.17
C THR A 354 -20.58 -30.23 20.39
N TYR A 355 -21.10 -30.34 21.61
CA TYR A 355 -22.52 -30.12 21.88
C TYR A 355 -22.82 -28.80 22.57
N ASN A 356 -21.90 -28.32 23.40
CA ASN A 356 -22.11 -27.18 24.28
C ASN A 356 -20.94 -26.21 24.29
N ILE A 357 -21.26 -24.94 24.51
CA ILE A 357 -20.36 -23.87 24.93
C ILE A 357 -20.63 -23.63 26.41
N ASN A 358 -19.66 -23.93 27.26
CA ASN A 358 -19.77 -23.80 28.71
C ASN A 358 -18.97 -22.60 29.19
N GLU A 359 -19.61 -21.74 29.98
CA GLU A 359 -18.90 -20.78 30.82
C GLU A 359 -18.33 -21.53 32.02
N THR A 360 -17.02 -21.42 32.25
CA THR A 360 -16.35 -22.14 33.32
C THR A 360 -15.59 -21.22 34.26
N VAL A 361 -15.41 -21.65 35.50
CA VAL A 361 -14.60 -20.94 36.51
C VAL A 361 -13.55 -21.87 37.11
N PRO A 362 -12.31 -21.38 37.36
CA PRO A 362 -11.29 -22.17 38.00
C PRO A 362 -11.65 -22.41 39.47
N LYS A 363 -11.59 -23.65 39.90
CA LYS A 363 -11.82 -24.10 41.27
C LYS A 363 -10.58 -24.80 41.79
N LEU A 364 -10.04 -24.29 42.90
CA LEU A 364 -8.92 -24.93 43.57
C LEU A 364 -9.39 -26.25 44.17
N LYS A 365 -8.65 -27.32 43.90
CA LYS A 365 -8.90 -28.66 44.43
C LYS A 365 -7.65 -29.20 45.07
N GLU A 366 -7.79 -29.67 46.30
CA GLU A 366 -6.78 -30.45 47.00
C GLU A 366 -6.81 -31.89 46.47
N ILE A 367 -5.66 -32.40 46.08
CA ILE A 367 -5.45 -33.79 45.71
C ILE A 367 -4.44 -34.39 46.68
N GLU A 368 -4.75 -35.59 47.15
CA GLU A 368 -3.84 -36.40 47.94
C GLU A 368 -3.19 -37.46 47.05
N ASP A 369 -1.86 -37.49 47.04
CA ASP A 369 -1.11 -38.60 46.47
C ASP A 369 -1.32 -39.83 47.35
N LYS A 370 -2.15 -40.77 46.87
CA LYS A 370 -2.49 -42.01 47.57
C LYS A 370 -1.27 -42.87 47.93
N ARG A 371 -0.11 -42.67 47.30
CA ARG A 371 1.12 -43.43 47.58
C ARG A 371 1.97 -42.78 48.67
N THR A 372 1.99 -41.46 48.75
CA THR A 372 2.88 -40.71 49.64
C THR A 372 2.14 -39.99 50.77
N GLY A 373 0.80 -39.90 50.72
CA GLY A 373 -0.02 -39.06 51.60
C GLY A 373 0.17 -37.57 51.38
N SER A 374 0.98 -37.17 50.39
CA SER A 374 1.28 -35.76 50.12
C SER A 374 0.08 -35.06 49.52
N LYS A 375 -0.23 -33.87 50.05
CA LYS A 375 -1.31 -33.01 49.53
C LYS A 375 -0.74 -31.98 48.57
N PHE A 376 -1.35 -31.86 47.40
CA PHE A 376 -1.04 -30.83 46.41
C PHE A 376 -2.31 -30.22 45.85
N TYR A 377 -2.21 -28.98 45.38
CA TYR A 377 -3.36 -28.26 44.82
C TYR A 377 -3.33 -28.26 43.30
N THR A 378 -4.50 -28.39 42.69
CA THR A 378 -4.72 -28.23 41.25
C THR A 378 -5.89 -27.29 41.00
N TYR A 379 -6.05 -26.84 39.76
CA TYR A 379 -7.27 -26.17 39.31
C TYR A 379 -8.09 -27.10 38.42
N GLU A 380 -9.35 -27.31 38.79
CA GLU A 380 -10.39 -27.85 37.91
C GLU A 380 -11.29 -26.72 37.43
N TYR A 381 -12.04 -26.94 36.35
CA TYR A 381 -12.93 -25.93 35.79
C TYR A 381 -14.37 -26.39 35.95
N GLU A 382 -15.13 -25.67 36.78
CA GLU A 382 -16.54 -25.94 37.04
C GLU A 382 -17.40 -25.19 36.04
N VAL A 383 -18.37 -25.89 35.43
CA VAL A 383 -19.34 -25.29 34.51
C VAL A 383 -20.36 -24.52 35.33
N VAL A 384 -20.45 -23.20 35.09
CA VAL A 384 -21.44 -22.34 35.75
C VAL A 384 -22.65 -22.06 34.86
N ARG A 385 -22.46 -22.06 33.53
CA ARG A 385 -23.52 -21.93 32.53
C ARG A 385 -23.17 -22.74 31.30
N SER A 386 -24.19 -23.23 30.60
CA SER A 386 -24.02 -24.04 29.39
C SER A 386 -25.03 -23.61 28.33
N TYR A 387 -24.55 -23.49 27.09
CA TYR A 387 -25.32 -23.09 25.92
C TYR A 387 -25.11 -24.11 24.81
N ILE A 388 -26.08 -24.30 23.92
CA ILE A 388 -25.94 -25.20 22.76
C ILE A 388 -24.84 -24.69 21.83
N ASN A 389 -23.95 -25.58 21.39
CA ASN A 389 -22.93 -25.26 20.40
C ASN A 389 -23.45 -25.43 18.97
N HIS A 390 -23.79 -24.31 18.33
CA HIS A 390 -24.17 -24.29 16.92
C HIS A 390 -22.97 -24.30 15.95
N TYR A 391 -21.73 -24.18 16.44
CA TYR A 391 -20.53 -23.98 15.63
C TYR A 391 -19.75 -25.27 15.34
N ALA A 392 -20.08 -26.39 16.00
CA ALA A 392 -19.42 -27.68 15.79
C ALA A 392 -19.96 -28.45 14.56
N ASN A 393 -21.23 -28.26 14.22
CA ASN A 393 -21.95 -29.08 13.22
C ASN A 393 -21.98 -28.49 11.80
N ASP A 394 -21.66 -27.20 11.64
CA ASP A 394 -21.54 -26.57 10.33
C ASP A 394 -20.20 -26.89 9.65
N ARG A 395 -19.76 -28.15 9.72
CA ARG A 395 -18.62 -28.64 8.93
C ARG A 395 -19.08 -28.69 7.48
N ILE A 396 -18.63 -27.74 6.68
CA ILE A 396 -18.55 -27.97 5.24
C ILE A 396 -17.67 -29.21 5.10
N ASP A 397 -18.18 -30.26 4.47
CA ASP A 397 -17.37 -31.44 4.17
C ASP A 397 -16.21 -30.99 3.29
N THR A 398 -15.01 -30.96 3.86
CA THR A 398 -13.79 -30.61 3.14
C THR A 398 -13.15 -31.83 2.49
N THR A 399 -13.75 -33.01 2.67
CA THR A 399 -13.32 -34.19 1.91
C THR A 399 -13.78 -34.04 0.48
N PHE A 400 -12.85 -34.23 -0.44
CA PHE A 400 -13.11 -34.29 -1.87
C PHE A 400 -12.56 -35.62 -2.35
N THR A 401 -13.26 -36.22 -3.31
CA THR A 401 -12.88 -37.50 -3.87
C THR A 401 -11.74 -37.34 -4.88
N LEU A 402 -11.10 -38.45 -5.26
CA LEU A 402 -10.16 -38.46 -6.37
C LEU A 402 -10.85 -38.01 -7.67
N GLU A 403 -12.11 -38.39 -7.85
CA GLU A 403 -12.93 -37.97 -8.99
C GLU A 403 -13.16 -36.45 -9.01
N ASP A 404 -13.44 -35.83 -7.86
CA ASP A 404 -13.56 -34.37 -7.74
C ASP A 404 -12.24 -33.66 -8.11
N LEU A 405 -11.10 -34.24 -7.71
CA LEU A 405 -9.78 -33.71 -8.05
C LEU A 405 -9.44 -33.88 -9.54
N GLU A 406 -9.73 -35.05 -10.11
CA GLU A 406 -9.51 -35.32 -11.55
C GLU A 406 -10.46 -34.51 -12.44
N GLY A 407 -11.67 -34.22 -11.95
CA GLY A 407 -12.65 -33.35 -12.59
C GLY A 407 -12.37 -31.85 -12.42
N TYR A 408 -11.45 -31.46 -11.52
CA TYR A 408 -11.16 -30.07 -11.23
C TYR A 408 -10.45 -29.37 -12.41
N LYS A 409 -11.20 -28.57 -13.17
CA LYS A 409 -10.65 -27.68 -14.19
C LYS A 409 -10.41 -26.31 -13.59
N TYR A 410 -9.14 -25.95 -13.43
CA TYR A 410 -8.76 -24.58 -13.09
C TYR A 410 -9.14 -23.66 -14.26
N CYS A 411 -10.31 -23.02 -14.17
CA CYS A 411 -10.69 -21.99 -15.14
C CYS A 411 -9.76 -20.80 -14.95
N ARG A 412 -8.76 -20.65 -15.82
CA ARG A 412 -8.11 -19.36 -16.01
C ARG A 412 -9.14 -18.47 -16.69
N ASN A 413 -9.62 -17.46 -15.98
CA ASN A 413 -10.23 -16.32 -16.65
C ASN A 413 -9.11 -15.66 -17.46
N ASP A 414 -9.17 -15.80 -18.77
CA ASP A 414 -8.31 -15.10 -19.74
C ASP A 414 -8.53 -13.58 -19.69
#